data_AF-A0A2E3H4Y0-F1
#
_entry.id   AF-A0A2E3H4Y0-F1
#
_cell.length_a   1.000
_cell.length_b   1.000
_cell.length_c   1.000
_cell.angle_alpha   90.00
_cell.angle_beta   90.00
_cell.angle_gamma   90.00
#
_symmetry.space_group_name_H-M   'P 1'
#
loop_
_entity.id
_entity.type
_entity.pdbx_description
1 polymer ?
#
loop_
_entity_poly.entity_id
_entity_poly.type
_entity_poly.pdbx_seq_one_letter_code
_entity_poly.pdbx_strand_id
1 'polypeptide(L)' 'VATAFVLPLGGQGQDVVVELLARNRAELRRMIGKKLGLKYTPDLRFRIDETFDRMDETRRLFNQDDVRRDVEE' A
#
# COMPACT_ATOMS: atom_id res chain seq x y z
N VAL A 1 6.68 15.43 -5.08
CA VAL A 1 6.62 13.95 -5.31
C VAL A 1 5.29 13.44 -4.80
N ALA A 2 4.62 12.55 -5.53
CA ALA A 2 3.39 11.89 -5.14
C ALA A 2 3.70 10.46 -4.68
N THR A 3 3.22 10.09 -3.50
CA THR A 3 3.39 8.74 -2.96
C THR A 3 2.15 7.90 -3.27
N ALA A 4 2.34 6.74 -3.90
CA ALA A 4 1.31 5.74 -4.11
C ALA A 4 1.55 4.56 -3.17
N PHE A 5 0.58 4.26 -2.32
CA PHE A 5 0.56 3.06 -1.49
C PHE A 5 -0.02 1.91 -2.30
N VAL A 6 0.69 0.79 -2.35
CA VAL A 6 0.37 -0.34 -3.22
C VAL A 6 0.43 -1.65 -2.43
N LEU A 7 -0.47 -2.57 -2.75
CA LEU A 7 -0.48 -3.90 -2.20
C LEU A 7 -0.82 -4.89 -3.34
N PRO A 8 -0.01 -5.94 -3.56
CA PRO A 8 -0.38 -6.98 -4.51
C PRO A 8 -1.58 -7.77 -3.98
N LEU A 9 -2.39 -8.30 -4.91
CA LEU A 9 -3.51 -9.16 -4.56
C LEU A 9 -3.00 -10.39 -3.79
N GLY A 10 -3.60 -10.65 -2.62
CA GLY A 10 -3.20 -11.74 -1.74
C GLY A 10 -1.93 -11.47 -0.93
N GLY A 11 -1.38 -10.25 -0.95
CA GLY A 11 -0.27 -9.84 -0.09
C GLY A 11 1.09 -10.50 -0.40
N GLN A 12 1.17 -11.33 -1.45
CA GLN A 12 2.41 -12.00 -1.85
C GLN A 12 3.22 -11.15 -2.82
N GLY A 13 4.55 -11.11 -2.65
CA GLY A 13 5.44 -10.41 -3.57
C GLY A 13 5.43 -8.88 -3.42
N GLN A 14 5.22 -8.38 -2.20
CA GLN A 14 5.16 -6.95 -1.88
C GLN A 14 6.42 -6.21 -2.36
N ASP A 15 7.61 -6.66 -1.96
CA ASP A 15 8.87 -6.01 -2.34
C ASP A 15 9.09 -6.00 -3.86
N VAL A 16 8.72 -7.10 -4.51
CA VAL A 16 8.81 -7.26 -5.97
C VAL A 16 7.90 -6.26 -6.68
N VAL A 17 6.70 -6.02 -6.17
CA VAL A 17 5.76 -5.07 -6.81
C VAL A 17 6.29 -3.65 -6.75
N VAL A 18 6.85 -3.22 -5.61
CA VAL A 18 7.40 -1.87 -5.44
C VAL A 18 8.58 -1.67 -6.38
N GLU A 19 9.46 -2.66 -6.48
CA GLU A 19 10.60 -2.61 -7.38
C GLU A 19 10.16 -2.51 -8.85
N LEU A 20 9.23 -3.36 -9.28
CA LEU A 20 8.73 -3.34 -10.65
C LEU A 20 8.04 -2.02 -10.99
N LEU A 21 7.25 -1.45 -10.07
CA LEU A 21 6.61 -0.15 -10.27
C LEU A 21 7.64 0.98 -10.32
N ALA A 22 8.65 0.96 -9.45
CA ALA A 22 9.72 1.96 -9.45
C ALA A 22 10.53 1.93 -10.76
N ARG A 23 10.87 0.73 -11.27
CA ARG A 23 11.53 0.54 -12.57
C ARG A 23 10.70 1.14 -13.73
N ASN A 24 9.37 1.07 -13.64
CA ASN A 24 8.45 1.54 -14.68
C ASN A 24 7.85 2.95 -14.41
N ARG A 25 8.35 3.71 -13.42
CA ARG A 25 7.69 4.97 -12.98
C ARG A 25 7.55 6.02 -14.09
N ALA A 26 8.50 6.07 -15.03
CA ALA A 26 8.50 7.06 -16.10
C ALA A 26 7.31 6.86 -17.06
N GLU A 27 7.02 5.61 -17.41
CA GLU A 27 5.89 5.22 -18.23
C GLU A 27 4.56 5.53 -17.54
N LEU A 28 4.44 5.12 -16.27
CA LEU A 28 3.27 5.38 -15.42
C LEU A 28 3.01 6.89 -15.29
N ARG A 29 4.05 7.67 -15.03
CA ARG A 29 3.96 9.14 -14.98
C ARG A 29 3.46 9.72 -16.30
N ARG A 30 3.99 9.26 -17.44
CA ARG A 30 3.54 9.74 -18.76
C ARG A 30 2.06 9.45 -19.00
N MET A 31 1.62 8.23 -18.70
CA MET A 31 0.22 7.82 -18.85
C MET A 31 -0.73 8.64 -17.97
N ILE A 32 -0.37 8.87 -16.70
CA ILE A 32 -1.15 9.69 -15.77
C ILE A 32 -1.26 11.13 -16.28
N GLY A 33 -0.14 11.72 -16.71
CA GLY A 33 -0.12 13.08 -17.26
C GLY A 33 -1.05 13.24 -18.45
N LYS A 34 -1.03 12.27 -19.39
CA LYS A 34 -1.93 12.26 -20.55
C LYS A 34 -3.39 12.06 -20.15
N LYS A 35 -3.69 11.11 -19.26
CA LYS A 35 -5.06 10.76 -18.87
C LYS A 35 -5.75 11.86 -18.06
N LEU A 36 -5.00 12.58 -17.23
CA LEU A 36 -5.51 13.64 -16.36
C LEU A 36 -5.33 15.05 -16.94
N GLY A 37 -4.71 15.20 -18.11
CA GLY A 37 -4.46 16.51 -18.73
C GLY A 37 -3.59 17.44 -17.87
N LEU A 38 -2.68 16.89 -17.06
CA LEU A 38 -1.88 17.67 -16.12
C LEU A 38 -0.80 18.47 -16.84
N LYS A 39 -0.72 19.78 -16.57
CA LYS A 39 0.40 20.63 -17.01
C LYS A 39 1.74 20.13 -16.47
N TYR A 40 1.76 19.66 -15.22
CA TYR A 40 2.93 19.08 -14.57
C TYR A 40 2.53 17.83 -13.81
N THR A 41 2.96 16.67 -14.29
CA THR A 41 2.79 15.42 -13.54
C THR A 41 3.85 15.34 -12.44
N PRO A 42 3.49 15.02 -11.19
CA PRO A 42 4.47 14.82 -10.14
C PRO A 42 5.29 13.56 -10.40
N ASP A 43 6.44 13.48 -9.73
CA ASP A 43 7.19 12.23 -9.69
C ASP A 43 6.50 11.19 -8.81
N LEU A 44 6.56 9.91 -9.17
CA LEU A 44 5.89 8.83 -8.46
C LEU A 44 6.86 8.11 -7.53
N ARG A 45 6.43 7.91 -6.29
CA ARG A 45 7.13 7.10 -5.28
C ARG A 45 6.18 6.01 -4.80
N PHE A 46 6.59 4.76 -4.90
CA PHE A 46 5.78 3.62 -4.46
C PHE A 46 6.18 3.18 -3.06
N ARG A 47 5.20 2.80 -2.25
CA ARG A 47 5.38 2.23 -0.90
C ARG A 47 4.35 1.14 -0.67
N ILE A 48 4.70 0.16 0.16
CA ILE A 48 3.73 -0.84 0.60
C ILE A 48 2.65 -0.18 1.45
N ASP A 49 1.41 -0.62 1.24
CA ASP A 49 0.30 -0.29 2.11
C ASP A 49 0.28 -1.23 3.33
N GLU A 50 0.82 -0.77 4.45
CA GLU A 50 0.85 -1.52 5.72
C GLU A 50 -0.50 -1.49 6.47
N THR A 51 -1.53 -0.83 5.92
CA THR A 51 -2.83 -0.70 6.60
C THR A 51 -3.54 -2.04 6.72
N PHE A 52 -3.32 -2.95 5.78
CA PHE A 52 -3.97 -4.27 5.77
C PHE A 52 -3.36 -5.23 6.80
N ASP A 53 -2.02 -5.33 6.85
CA ASP A 53 -1.31 -6.17 7.84
C ASP A 53 -1.66 -5.76 9.27
N ARG A 54 -1.88 -4.46 9.51
CA ARG A 54 -2.30 -3.94 10.82
C ARG A 54 -3.67 -4.45 11.25
N MET A 55 -4.63 -4.62 10.33
CA MET A 55 -5.97 -5.12 10.67
C MET A 55 -5.95 -6.60 11.04
N ASP A 56 -5.16 -7.41 10.34
CA ASP A 56 -5.01 -8.83 10.65
C ASP A 56 -4.30 -9.06 11.99
N GLU A 57 -3.24 -8.30 12.25
CA GLU A 57 -2.54 -8.33 13.54
C GLU A 57 -3.46 -7.85 14.69
N THR A 58 -4.28 -6.82 14.45
CA THR A 58 -5.27 -6.33 15.41
C THR A 58 -6.32 -7.39 15.71
N ARG A 59 -6.83 -8.10 14.70
CA ARG A 59 -7.74 -9.24 14.90
C ARG A 59 -7.07 -10.38 15.66
N ARG A 60 -5.80 -10.67 15.38
CA ARG A 60 -5.02 -11.66 16.14
C ARG A 60 -4.88 -11.27 17.61
N LEU A 61 -4.57 -10.01 17.89
CA LEU A 61 -4.48 -9.45 19.24
C LEU A 61 -5.82 -9.50 19.99
N PHE A 62 -6.91 -9.06 19.37
CA PHE A 62 -8.24 -9.12 19.99
C PHE A 62 -8.78 -10.54 20.19
N ASN A 63 -8.25 -11.54 19.48
CA ASN A 63 -8.62 -12.95 19.66
C ASN A 63 -7.80 -13.66 20.75
N GLN A 64 -6.85 -12.98 21.40
CA GLN A 64 -6.13 -13.56 22.55
C GLN A 64 -7.03 -13.59 23.77
N ASP A 65 -7.08 -14.73 24.46
CA ASP A 65 -7.98 -14.95 25.61
C ASP A 65 -7.78 -13.92 26.74
N ASP A 66 -6.54 -13.49 26.95
CA ASP A 66 -6.19 -12.46 27.94
C ASP A 66 -6.74 -11.08 27.55
N VAL A 67 -6.67 -10.73 26.27
CA VAL A 67 -7.19 -9.45 25.76
C VAL A 67 -8.72 -9.45 25.77
N ARG A 68 -9.36 -10.56 25.39
CA ARG A 68 -10.84 -10.66 25.37
C ARG A 68 -11.46 -10.43 26.74
N ARG A 69 -10.84 -10.92 27.82
CA ARG A 69 -11.32 -10.68 29.18
C ARG A 69 -11.33 -9.19 29.54
N ASP A 70 -10.35 -8.43 29.07
CA ASP A 70 -10.18 -7.01 29.40
C ASP A 70 -11.11 -6.07 28.59
N VAL A 71 -11.63 -6.50 27.43
CA VAL A 71 -12.56 -5.69 26.60
C VAL A 71 -14.04 -6.02 26.81
N GLU A 72 -14.37 -7.11 27.50
CA GLU A 72 -15.75 -7.53 27.78
C GLU A 72 -16.21 -7.18 29.23
N GLU A 73 -15.33 -6.63 30.08
CA GLU A 73 -15.67 -5.96 31.37
C GLU A 73 -15.98 -4.46 31.18
#